data_AF-A0A537NAY5-F1
#
_entry.id   AF-A0A537NAY5-F1
#
_cell.length_a   1.000
_cell.length_b   1.000
_cell.length_c   1.000
_cell.angle_alpha   90.00
_cell.angle_beta   90.00
_cell.angle_gamma   90.00
#
_symmetry.space_group_name_H-M   'P 1'
#
loop_
_entity.id
_entity.type
_entity.pdbx_description
1 polymer ?
#
loop_
_entity_poly.entity_id
_entity_poly.type
_entity_poly.pdbx_seq_one_letter_code
_entity_poly.pdbx_strand_id
1 'polypeptide(L)'
;MSTMETPSAKSAPKLEAPDGACDTHMHFYDKKYPLAPTAASAPPEDGSVATYQALRRRIGIARTVVVQPTAYGKDNSCTLDGMAALGRNARGVAVVDDHVSEAELRRLDDAGMRAARLHMLPGGAISWDIADAVVARVQSVG
;
A
#
# COMPACT_ATOMS: atom_id res chain seq x y z
N MET A 1 2.89 39.87 -16.36
CA MET A 1 2.20 38.86 -15.54
C MET A 1 2.44 37.51 -16.18
N SER A 2 3.29 36.66 -15.59
CA SER A 2 3.54 35.32 -16.11
C SER A 2 2.41 34.41 -15.61
N THR A 3 1.61 33.89 -16.55
CA THR A 3 0.60 32.87 -16.27
C THR A 3 1.31 31.61 -15.82
N MET A 4 1.18 31.25 -14.54
CA MET A 4 1.55 29.90 -14.08
C MET A 4 0.62 28.90 -14.78
N GLU A 5 1.12 28.24 -15.83
CA GLU A 5 0.45 27.06 -16.37
C GLU A 5 0.52 25.95 -15.32
N THR A 6 -0.64 25.43 -14.93
CA THR A 6 -0.74 24.24 -14.08
C THR A 6 -0.12 23.06 -14.83
N PRO A 7 0.95 22.45 -14.32
CA PRO A 7 1.56 21.32 -15.00
C PRO A 7 0.53 20.19 -15.14
N SER A 8 0.43 19.61 -16.35
CA SER A 8 -0.35 18.39 -16.54
C SER A 8 0.12 17.32 -15.56
N ALA A 9 -0.80 16.50 -15.04
CA ALA A 9 -0.50 15.33 -14.20
C ALA A 9 0.50 14.34 -14.85
N LYS A 10 0.83 14.55 -16.14
CA LYS A 10 1.81 13.77 -16.90
C LYS A 10 3.20 14.39 -17.04
N SER A 11 3.39 15.65 -16.62
CA SER A 11 4.69 16.32 -16.69
C SER A 11 5.67 15.84 -15.61
N ALA A 12 6.97 15.95 -15.89
CA ALA A 12 7.99 15.70 -14.88
C ALA A 12 8.03 16.86 -13.86
N PRO A 13 8.31 16.58 -12.57
CA PRO A 13 8.51 17.63 -11.58
C PRO A 13 9.67 18.56 -11.97
N LYS A 14 9.59 19.84 -11.61
CA LYS A 14 10.68 20.81 -11.86
C LYS A 14 11.93 20.55 -11.00
N LEU A 15 11.73 19.93 -9.84
CA LEU A 15 12.79 19.55 -8.91
C LEU A 15 13.05 18.06 -9.04
N GLU A 16 14.32 17.70 -9.04
CA GLU A 16 14.72 16.29 -9.02
C GLU A 16 14.52 15.71 -7.62
N ALA A 17 14.01 14.49 -7.54
CA ALA A 17 13.94 13.78 -6.29
C ALA A 17 15.36 13.41 -5.83
N PRO A 18 15.68 13.54 -4.53
CA PRO A 18 16.98 13.14 -4.02
C PRO A 18 17.17 11.62 -4.20
N ASP A 19 18.44 11.21 -4.33
CA ASP A 19 18.78 9.79 -4.42
C ASP A 19 18.18 8.99 -3.27
N GLY A 20 17.56 7.86 -3.61
CA GLY A 20 16.92 7.00 -2.62
C GLY A 20 15.57 7.51 -2.09
N ALA A 21 14.95 8.52 -2.72
CA ALA A 21 13.61 8.99 -2.38
C ALA A 21 12.61 7.83 -2.27
N CYS A 22 11.76 7.92 -1.23
CA CYS A 22 10.77 6.90 -0.92
C CYS A 22 9.37 7.48 -1.01
N ASP A 23 8.52 6.84 -1.80
CA ASP A 23 7.07 7.01 -1.67
C ASP A 23 6.59 6.15 -0.51
N THR A 24 6.06 6.78 0.54
CA THR A 24 5.72 6.09 1.78
C THR A 24 4.27 5.65 1.86
N HIS A 25 3.45 5.97 0.86
CA HIS A 25 2.03 5.61 0.90
C HIS A 25 1.41 5.57 -0.50
N MET A 26 1.20 4.36 -1.01
CA MET A 26 0.46 4.13 -2.24
C MET A 26 -0.32 2.81 -2.17
N HIS A 27 -1.23 2.60 -3.13
CA HIS A 27 -2.08 1.42 -3.21
C HIS A 27 -2.00 0.80 -4.60
N PHE A 28 -2.05 -0.53 -4.67
CA PHE A 28 -2.31 -1.25 -5.92
C PHE A 28 -3.75 -1.71 -5.99
N TYR A 29 -4.26 -1.76 -7.22
CA TYR A 29 -5.58 -2.28 -7.53
C TYR A 29 -5.52 -3.15 -8.79
N ASP A 30 -6.16 -4.30 -8.71
CA ASP A 30 -6.35 -5.23 -9.82
C ASP A 30 -7.71 -5.91 -9.68
N LYS A 31 -8.43 -6.01 -10.81
CA LYS A 31 -9.77 -6.61 -10.88
C LYS A 31 -9.77 -8.12 -10.67
N LYS A 32 -8.60 -8.77 -10.71
CA LYS A 32 -8.46 -10.20 -10.42
C LYS A 32 -8.72 -10.55 -8.94
N TYR A 33 -8.65 -9.59 -8.03
CA TYR A 33 -8.93 -9.79 -6.61
C TYR A 33 -10.36 -9.39 -6.24
N PRO A 34 -11.06 -10.19 -5.43
CA PRO A 34 -12.40 -9.87 -4.99
C PRO A 34 -12.40 -8.63 -4.09
N LEU A 35 -13.43 -7.78 -4.23
CA LEU A 35 -13.66 -6.70 -3.28
C LEU A 35 -14.10 -7.28 -1.94
N ALA A 36 -13.61 -6.68 -0.86
CA ALA A 36 -14.09 -7.00 0.48
C ALA A 36 -15.56 -6.58 0.64
N PRO A 37 -16.37 -7.29 1.44
CA PRO A 37 -17.72 -6.86 1.79
C PRO A 37 -17.79 -5.47 2.44
N THR A 38 -16.68 -5.02 3.04
CA THR A 38 -16.53 -3.70 3.67
C THR A 38 -16.11 -2.60 2.69
N ALA A 39 -15.91 -2.90 1.40
CA ALA A 39 -15.41 -1.91 0.45
C ALA A 39 -16.37 -0.72 0.33
N ALA A 40 -15.88 0.49 0.63
CA ALA A 40 -16.68 1.72 0.61
C ALA A 40 -16.86 2.30 -0.81
N SER A 41 -16.00 1.92 -1.76
CA SER A 41 -16.02 2.40 -3.14
C SER A 41 -15.36 1.41 -4.09
N ALA A 42 -15.64 1.56 -5.39
CA ALA A 42 -14.92 0.82 -6.42
C ALA A 42 -13.44 1.26 -6.50
N PRO A 43 -12.51 0.35 -6.85
CA PRO A 43 -11.12 0.69 -7.15
C PRO A 43 -10.98 1.67 -8.33
N PRO A 44 -9.94 2.53 -8.33
CA PRO A 44 -9.59 3.33 -9.50
C PRO A 44 -9.09 2.45 -10.66
N GLU A 45 -9.33 2.87 -11.90
CA GLU A 45 -8.94 2.11 -13.09
C GLU A 45 -7.42 2.08 -13.34
N ASP A 46 -6.69 3.09 -12.87
CA ASP A 46 -5.27 3.29 -13.13
C ASP A 46 -4.35 2.81 -12.00
N GLY A 47 -4.89 2.06 -11.02
CA GLY A 47 -4.16 1.54 -9.87
C GLY A 47 -3.18 0.37 -10.13
N SER A 48 -2.81 0.11 -11.38
CA SER A 48 -1.99 -1.05 -11.75
C SER A 48 -0.50 -0.87 -11.40
N VAL A 49 0.21 -1.99 -11.24
CA VAL A 49 1.67 -2.00 -11.08
C VAL A 49 2.39 -1.29 -12.23
N ALA A 50 1.95 -1.52 -13.47
CA ALA A 50 2.57 -0.93 -14.65
C ALA A 50 2.43 0.60 -14.65
N THR A 51 1.26 1.11 -14.29
CA THR A 51 1.01 2.55 -14.13
C THR A 51 1.97 3.16 -13.13
N TYR A 52 2.10 2.53 -11.95
CA TYR A 52 2.95 3.05 -10.88
C TYR A 52 4.44 2.98 -11.22
N GLN A 53 4.91 1.92 -11.88
CA GLN A 53 6.31 1.86 -12.32
C GLN A 53 6.63 2.99 -13.31
N ALA A 54 5.70 3.33 -14.21
CA ALA A 54 5.87 4.47 -15.12
C ALA A 54 5.91 5.79 -14.36
N LEU A 55 5.03 5.97 -13.35
CA LEU A 55 5.06 7.13 -12.48
C LEU A 55 6.41 7.25 -11.77
N ARG A 56 6.86 6.20 -11.07
CA ARG A 56 8.12 6.19 -10.32
C ARG A 56 9.33 6.58 -11.16
N ARG A 57 9.44 6.04 -12.38
CA ARG A 57 10.51 6.41 -13.33
C ARG A 57 10.46 7.89 -13.68
N ARG A 58 9.26 8.45 -13.85
CA ARG A 58 9.07 9.87 -14.19
C ARG A 58 9.41 10.81 -13.03
N ILE A 59 9.11 10.42 -11.79
CA ILE A 59 9.26 11.29 -10.61
C ILE A 59 10.48 10.95 -9.74
N GLY A 60 11.34 10.03 -10.17
CA GLY A 60 12.60 9.72 -9.49
C GLY A 60 12.45 8.93 -8.18
N ILE A 61 11.38 8.14 -8.01
CA ILE A 61 11.16 7.38 -6.77
C ILE A 61 11.87 6.02 -6.80
N ALA A 62 12.82 5.84 -5.88
CA ALA A 62 13.65 4.65 -5.77
C ALA A 62 13.04 3.56 -4.88
N ARG A 63 12.35 3.94 -3.79
CA ARG A 63 11.76 3.03 -2.79
C ARG A 63 10.26 3.26 -2.62
N THR A 64 9.53 2.23 -2.22
CA THR A 64 8.08 2.31 -2.07
C THR A 64 7.60 1.57 -0.82
N VAL A 65 6.65 2.16 -0.10
CA VAL A 65 5.82 1.47 0.88
C VAL A 65 4.42 1.29 0.29
N VAL A 66 4.05 0.04 0.03
CA VAL A 66 2.75 -0.34 -0.52
C VAL A 66 1.79 -0.62 0.63
N VAL A 67 0.74 0.17 0.74
CA VAL A 67 -0.21 0.07 1.84
C VAL A 67 -1.44 -0.70 1.37
N GLN A 68 -1.89 -1.66 2.16
CA GLN A 68 -3.11 -2.41 1.87
C GLN A 68 -4.33 -1.46 1.78
N PRO A 69 -5.05 -1.41 0.64
CA PRO A 69 -6.23 -0.57 0.50
C PRO A 69 -7.44 -1.20 1.20
N THR A 70 -8.43 -0.37 1.54
CA THR A 70 -9.69 -0.85 2.14
C THR A 70 -10.52 -1.71 1.19
N ALA A 71 -10.32 -1.55 -0.13
CA ALA A 71 -11.05 -2.29 -1.16
C ALA A 71 -10.94 -3.81 -1.02
N TYR A 72 -9.82 -4.32 -0.48
CA TYR A 72 -9.56 -5.76 -0.33
C TYR A 72 -9.62 -6.22 1.14
N GLY A 73 -9.94 -5.32 2.07
CA GLY A 73 -10.04 -5.64 3.50
C GLY A 73 -8.75 -6.29 4.03
N LYS A 74 -8.87 -7.49 4.60
CA LYS A 74 -7.76 -8.28 5.16
C LYS A 74 -7.05 -9.17 4.12
N ASP A 75 -7.55 -9.26 2.88
CA ASP A 75 -6.87 -10.00 1.83
C ASP A 75 -5.71 -9.16 1.26
N ASN A 76 -4.50 -9.44 1.74
CA ASN A 76 -3.29 -8.72 1.37
C ASN A 76 -2.70 -9.16 0.01
N SER A 77 -3.36 -10.06 -0.74
CA SER A 77 -2.77 -10.70 -1.93
C SER A 77 -2.43 -9.72 -3.05
N CYS A 78 -3.29 -8.72 -3.31
CA CYS A 78 -3.00 -7.67 -4.31
C CYS A 78 -1.76 -6.86 -3.95
N THR A 79 -1.64 -6.50 -2.66
CA THR A 79 -0.50 -5.74 -2.13
C THR A 79 0.79 -6.55 -2.22
N LEU A 80 0.75 -7.84 -1.87
CA LEU A 80 1.90 -8.75 -1.96
C LEU A 80 2.38 -8.93 -3.41
N ASP A 81 1.48 -9.19 -4.37
CA ASP A 81 1.85 -9.31 -5.79
C ASP A 81 2.47 -8.02 -6.32
N GLY A 82 1.90 -6.86 -5.94
CA GLY A 82 2.43 -5.57 -6.32
C GLY A 82 3.82 -5.31 -5.75
N MET A 83 4.05 -5.64 -4.48
CA MET A 83 5.37 -5.57 -3.86
C MET A 83 6.39 -6.49 -4.56
N ALA A 84 6.01 -7.73 -4.85
CA ALA A 84 6.86 -8.68 -5.56
C ALA A 84 7.30 -8.13 -6.92
N ALA A 85 6.38 -7.49 -7.65
CA ALA A 85 6.68 -6.87 -8.95
C ALA A 85 7.59 -5.63 -8.85
N LEU A 86 7.64 -4.95 -7.70
CA LEU A 86 8.59 -3.86 -7.43
C LEU A 86 9.95 -4.36 -6.88
N GLY A 87 10.02 -5.62 -6.45
CA GLY A 87 11.22 -6.27 -5.94
C GLY A 87 11.72 -5.70 -4.61
N ARG A 88 13.04 -5.82 -4.37
CA ARG A 88 13.68 -5.51 -3.07
C ARG A 88 13.47 -4.10 -2.52
N ASN A 89 13.07 -3.14 -3.37
CA ASN A 89 12.87 -1.74 -3.03
C ASN A 89 11.45 -1.44 -2.51
N ALA A 90 10.59 -2.45 -2.42
CA ALA A 90 9.27 -2.33 -1.81
C ALA A 90 9.22 -2.93 -0.40
N ARG A 91 8.46 -2.28 0.47
CA ARG A 91 7.96 -2.82 1.73
C ARG A 91 6.46 -2.63 1.79
N GLY A 92 5.81 -3.38 2.67
CA GLY A 92 4.35 -3.40 2.75
C GLY A 92 3.80 -3.01 4.11
N VAL A 93 2.57 -2.51 4.11
CA VAL A 93 1.73 -2.38 5.30
C VAL A 93 0.50 -3.25 5.11
N ALA A 94 0.39 -4.31 5.92
CA ALA A 94 -0.68 -5.28 5.84
C ALA A 94 -1.91 -4.80 6.62
N VAL A 95 -3.06 -5.43 6.39
CA VAL A 95 -4.20 -5.39 7.31
C VAL A 95 -4.41 -6.81 7.85
N VAL A 96 -4.39 -6.95 9.17
CA VAL A 96 -4.59 -8.21 9.91
C VAL A 96 -5.51 -7.94 11.10
N ASP A 97 -6.19 -8.96 11.61
CA ASP A 97 -6.99 -8.88 12.84
C ASP A 97 -6.27 -9.50 14.05
N ASP A 98 -6.94 -9.52 15.19
CA ASP A 98 -6.47 -10.11 16.45
C ASP A 98 -6.45 -11.64 16.45
N HIS A 99 -7.10 -12.28 15.48
CA HIS A 99 -7.10 -13.73 15.27
C HIS A 99 -6.04 -14.22 14.28
N VAL A 100 -5.25 -13.32 13.67
CA VAL A 100 -4.18 -13.68 12.74
C VAL A 100 -3.20 -14.65 13.40
N SER A 101 -2.86 -15.74 12.70
CA SER A 101 -1.92 -16.75 13.21
C SER A 101 -0.49 -16.23 13.18
N GLU A 102 0.38 -16.79 14.04
CA GLU A 102 1.81 -16.42 14.00
C GLU A 102 2.45 -16.85 12.68
N ALA A 103 2.05 -17.99 12.13
CA ALA A 103 2.53 -18.47 10.83
C ALA A 103 2.19 -17.51 9.70
N GLU A 104 0.99 -16.92 9.70
CA GLU A 104 0.59 -15.92 8.72
C GLU A 104 1.36 -14.62 8.90
N LEU A 105 1.56 -14.16 10.13
CA LEU A 105 2.39 -12.98 10.41
C LEU A 105 3.83 -13.16 9.91
N ARG A 106 4.44 -14.32 10.15
CA ARG A 106 5.78 -14.66 9.63
C ARG A 106 5.79 -14.69 8.11
N ARG A 107 4.79 -15.30 7.47
CA ARG A 107 4.66 -15.32 6.00
C ARG A 107 4.61 -13.90 5.42
N LEU A 108 3.87 -12.99 6.07
CA LEU A 108 3.78 -11.60 5.67
C LEU A 108 5.12 -10.86 5.86
N ASP A 109 5.80 -11.08 7.00
CA ASP A 109 7.12 -10.48 7.27
C ASP A 109 8.19 -10.91 6.26
N ASP A 110 8.25 -12.23 5.99
CA ASP A 110 9.14 -12.85 5.01
C ASP A 110 8.89 -12.31 3.60
N ALA A 111 7.62 -12.01 3.27
CA ALA A 111 7.24 -11.37 2.01
C ALA A 111 7.52 -9.85 1.97
N GLY A 112 7.99 -9.26 3.07
CA GLY A 112 8.40 -7.86 3.15
C GLY A 112 7.36 -6.89 3.67
N MET A 113 6.24 -7.37 4.25
CA MET A 113 5.37 -6.53 5.06
C MET A 113 6.09 -6.18 6.36
N ARG A 114 6.01 -4.92 6.81
CA ARG A 114 6.75 -4.43 7.99
C ARG A 114 5.91 -3.60 8.95
N ALA A 115 4.61 -3.50 8.69
CA ALA A 115 3.66 -2.81 9.55
C ALA A 115 2.25 -3.32 9.32
N ALA A 116 1.36 -3.02 10.25
CA ALA A 116 -0.08 -3.18 10.10
C ALA A 116 -0.78 -1.82 9.99
N ARG A 117 -1.86 -1.77 9.21
CA ARG A 117 -2.69 -0.57 9.00
C ARG A 117 -3.94 -0.65 9.85
N LEU A 118 -4.09 0.33 10.74
CA LEU A 118 -5.36 0.64 11.42
C LEU A 118 -6.01 1.83 10.70
N HIS A 119 -7.21 1.64 10.17
CA HIS A 119 -7.93 2.67 9.42
C HIS A 119 -9.36 2.79 9.93
N MET A 120 -9.67 3.94 10.56
CA MET A 120 -10.92 4.16 11.29
C MET A 120 -11.97 4.99 10.54
N LEU A 121 -11.76 5.21 9.23
CA LEU A 121 -12.76 5.83 8.35
C LEU A 121 -13.59 4.74 7.65
N PRO A 122 -14.70 5.08 6.96
CA PRO A 122 -15.51 4.12 6.24
C PRO A 122 -14.70 3.17 5.35
N GLY A 123 -15.01 1.88 5.44
CA GLY A 123 -14.31 0.81 4.75
C GLY A 123 -13.08 0.26 5.48
N GLY A 124 -12.74 0.79 6.66
CA GLY A 124 -11.81 0.15 7.59
C GLY A 124 -12.20 -1.30 7.87
N ALA A 125 -11.23 -2.21 7.81
CA ALA A 125 -11.48 -3.65 7.99
C ALA A 125 -11.41 -4.10 9.46
N ILE A 126 -10.88 -3.23 10.35
CA ILE A 126 -10.56 -3.52 11.74
C ILE A 126 -11.13 -2.39 12.61
N SER A 127 -11.82 -2.74 13.71
CA SER A 127 -12.34 -1.77 14.69
C SER A 127 -11.22 -1.22 15.57
N TRP A 128 -11.42 -0.02 16.12
CA TRP A 128 -10.55 0.56 17.13
C TRP A 128 -10.47 -0.31 18.41
N ASP A 129 -11.55 -0.99 18.75
CA ASP A 129 -11.65 -1.77 20.00
C ASP A 129 -10.65 -2.94 20.09
N ILE A 130 -10.10 -3.38 18.95
CA ILE A 130 -9.12 -4.48 18.88
C ILE A 130 -7.70 -3.99 18.53
N ALA A 131 -7.46 -2.68 18.52
CA ALA A 131 -6.18 -2.10 18.13
C ALA A 131 -5.01 -2.62 18.98
N ASP A 132 -5.16 -2.63 20.31
CA ASP A 132 -4.11 -3.10 21.22
C ASP A 132 -3.79 -4.59 21.01
N ALA A 133 -4.82 -5.41 20.75
CA ALA A 133 -4.64 -6.82 20.46
C ALA A 133 -3.87 -7.03 19.15
N VAL A 134 -4.24 -6.30 18.08
CA VAL A 134 -3.52 -6.33 16.80
C VAL A 134 -2.06 -5.89 16.97
N VAL A 135 -1.81 -4.79 17.71
CA VAL A 135 -0.46 -4.30 17.99
C VAL A 135 0.37 -5.36 18.72
N ALA A 136 -0.18 -6.00 19.74
CA ALA A 136 0.51 -7.06 20.47
C ALA A 136 0.86 -8.26 19.59
N ARG A 137 -0.03 -8.66 18.67
CA ARG A 137 0.23 -9.73 17.70
C ARG A 137 1.37 -9.36 16.74
N VAL A 138 1.32 -8.17 16.15
CA VAL A 138 2.33 -7.72 15.17
C VAL A 138 3.71 -7.58 15.81
N GLN A 139 3.79 -6.97 17.01
CA GLN A 139 5.05 -6.81 17.75
C GLN A 139 5.76 -8.14 18.07
N SER A 140 5.03 -9.26 18.09
CA SER A 140 5.61 -10.57 18.39
C SER A 140 6.50 -11.13 17.27
N VAL A 141 6.43 -10.58 16.05
CA VAL A 141 7.20 -11.07 14.88
C VAL A 141 8.23 -10.08 14.33
N GLY A 142 8.29 -8.85 14.84
CA GLY A 142 9.25 -7.80 14.43
C GLY A 142 8.58 -6.56 13.87
#